data_AF-A0A382D5P9-F1
#
_entry.id   AF-A0A382D5P9-F1
#
_cell.length_a   1.000
_cell.length_b   1.000
_cell.length_c   1.000
_cell.angle_alpha   90.00
_cell.angle_beta   90.00
_cell.angle_gamma   90.00
#
_symmetry.space_group_name_H-M   'P 1'
#
loop_
_entity.id
_entity.type
_entity.pdbx_description
1 polymer ?
#
loop_
_entity_poly.entity_id
_entity_poly.type
_entity_poly.pdbx_seq_one_letter_code
_entity_poly.pdbx_strand_id
1 'polypeptide(L)'
;AATLELGRTGAMSSALIALLLVGAVATIYGIVFVERAQRRVLVQYPKRQQGNKMYGGESSHLPLKINTSGVIPLIFASSLLLMPITVIQFSAGQGPDFLTTITTFLGRGQPGYLLIFGALIAFFAFFYTAVVFNPEETADNLKKNGGFIPGIRPGKNTADHLDYILTRLTVVGAIYLVAVAILPEILISKLSVPFFFGGTSLLIVVSVTLDTVAQVQSHLLAHQYEGLIKKSRLRGRRG
;
A
#
# COMPACT_ATOMS: atom_id res chain seq x y z
N ALA A 1 -22.15 -4.23 15.90
CA ALA A 1 -23.54 -4.35 16.39
C ALA A 1 -24.11 -5.74 16.06
N ALA A 2 -24.16 -6.16 14.79
CA ALA A 2 -24.71 -7.46 14.39
C ALA A 2 -24.00 -8.70 15.01
N THR A 3 -22.67 -8.70 15.13
CA THR A 3 -21.91 -9.82 15.72
C THR A 3 -22.11 -9.98 17.23
N LEU A 4 -22.36 -8.88 17.95
CA LEU A 4 -22.71 -8.88 19.38
C LEU A 4 -24.16 -9.33 19.60
N GLU A 5 -25.07 -9.03 18.66
CA GLU A 5 -26.42 -9.59 18.66
C GLU A 5 -26.44 -11.08 18.31
N LEU A 6 -25.58 -11.56 17.40
CA LEU A 6 -25.38 -12.99 17.11
C LEU A 6 -24.80 -13.78 18.28
N GLY A 7 -24.00 -13.13 19.14
CA GLY A 7 -23.60 -13.69 20.44
C GLY A 7 -24.74 -13.70 21.46
N ARG A 8 -25.66 -12.72 21.41
CA ARG A 8 -26.85 -12.65 22.26
C ARG A 8 -27.92 -13.67 21.89
N THR A 9 -28.00 -14.08 20.62
CA THR A 9 -28.92 -15.12 20.13
C THR A 9 -28.41 -16.56 20.30
N GLY A 10 -27.19 -16.77 20.83
CA GLY A 10 -26.62 -18.10 21.06
C GLY A 10 -26.18 -18.86 19.81
N ALA A 11 -26.22 -18.22 18.63
CA ALA A 11 -25.84 -18.82 17.35
C ALA A 11 -24.31 -18.92 17.14
N MET A 12 -23.51 -18.20 17.95
CA MET A 12 -22.05 -18.26 17.94
C MET A 12 -21.51 -18.35 19.37
N SER A 13 -20.54 -19.25 19.62
CA SER A 13 -19.92 -19.34 20.94
C SER A 13 -19.18 -18.03 21.28
N SER A 14 -19.29 -17.58 22.53
CA SER A 14 -18.55 -16.41 23.04
C SER A 14 -17.03 -16.56 22.84
N ALA A 15 -16.52 -17.80 22.88
CA ALA A 15 -15.14 -18.14 22.56
C ALA A 15 -14.78 -17.90 21.08
N LEU A 16 -15.67 -18.21 20.13
CA LEU A 16 -15.46 -17.96 18.71
C LEU A 16 -15.47 -16.45 18.41
N ILE A 17 -16.36 -15.68 19.04
CA ILE A 17 -16.39 -14.22 18.94
C ILE A 17 -15.09 -13.59 19.46
N ALA A 18 -14.60 -14.05 20.62
CA ALA A 18 -13.33 -13.58 21.17
C ALA A 18 -12.14 -13.91 20.25
N LEU A 19 -12.09 -15.13 19.71
CA LEU A 19 -11.06 -15.56 18.76
C LEU A 19 -11.09 -14.74 17.46
N LEU A 20 -12.28 -14.40 16.97
CA LEU A 20 -12.47 -13.58 15.77
C LEU A 20 -12.01 -12.13 16.00
N LEU A 21 -12.31 -11.56 17.17
CA LEU A 21 -11.84 -10.23 17.57
C LEU A 21 -10.31 -10.18 17.66
N VAL A 22 -9.69 -11.18 18.30
CA VAL A 22 -8.23 -11.29 18.39
C VAL A 22 -7.62 -11.45 17.00
N GLY A 23 -8.21 -12.29 16.14
CA GLY A 23 -7.77 -12.47 14.75
C GLY A 23 -7.87 -11.19 13.92
N ALA A 24 -8.93 -10.40 14.09
CA ALA A 24 -9.09 -9.11 13.42
C ALA A 24 -8.02 -8.10 13.87
N VAL A 25 -7.76 -7.99 15.18
CA VAL A 25 -6.70 -7.12 15.71
C VAL A 25 -5.32 -7.57 15.23
N ALA A 26 -5.04 -8.87 15.22
CA ALA A 26 -3.79 -9.42 14.71
C ALA A 26 -3.60 -9.11 13.22
N THR A 27 -4.67 -9.19 12.43
CA THR A 27 -4.65 -8.84 11.00
C THR A 27 -4.39 -7.35 10.80
N ILE A 28 -5.08 -6.47 11.56
CA ILE A 28 -4.84 -5.02 11.52
C ILE A 28 -3.39 -4.70 11.90
N TYR A 29 -2.88 -5.32 12.97
CA TYR A 29 -1.50 -5.13 13.41
C TYR A 29 -0.50 -5.55 12.33
N GLY A 30 -0.72 -6.73 11.73
CA GLY A 30 0.07 -7.21 10.60
C GLY A 30 0.07 -6.24 9.42
N ILE A 31 -1.12 -5.68 9.10
CA ILE A 31 -1.25 -4.69 8.03
C ILE A 31 -0.44 -3.43 8.34
N VAL A 32 -0.65 -2.83 9.52
CA VAL A 32 0.05 -1.60 9.92
C VAL A 32 1.56 -1.80 9.98
N PHE A 33 2.02 -2.98 10.42
CA PHE A 33 3.43 -3.32 10.48
C PHE A 33 4.07 -3.33 9.08
N VAL A 34 3.44 -3.98 8.11
CA VAL A 34 3.96 -4.06 6.73
C VAL A 34 3.84 -2.71 6.02
N GLU A 35 2.73 -1.99 6.20
CA GLU A 35 2.51 -0.70 5.54
C GLU A 35 3.49 0.39 6.03
N ARG A 36 3.93 0.30 7.29
CA ARG A 36 4.99 1.18 7.84
C ARG A 36 6.40 0.74 7.50
N ALA A 37 6.58 -0.49 7.02
CA ALA A 37 7.89 -1.01 6.70
C ALA A 37 8.45 -0.28 5.46
N GLN A 38 9.69 0.18 5.61
CA GLN A 38 10.41 0.91 4.58
C GLN A 38 11.83 0.38 4.47
N ARG A 39 12.30 0.23 3.24
CA ARG A 39 13.69 -0.01 2.94
C ARG A 39 14.41 1.33 2.78
N ARG A 40 15.35 1.60 3.67
CA ARG A 40 16.15 2.83 3.62
C ARG A 40 17.34 2.64 2.68
N VAL A 41 17.38 3.37 1.58
CA VAL A 41 18.54 3.42 0.68
C VAL A 41 19.40 4.61 1.08
N LEU A 42 20.65 4.35 1.48
CA LEU A 42 21.56 5.40 1.92
C LEU A 42 22.03 6.24 0.73
N VAL A 43 21.91 7.56 0.86
CA VAL A 43 22.38 8.54 -0.11
C VAL A 43 23.38 9.44 0.58
N GLN A 44 24.51 9.67 -0.07
CA GLN A 44 25.52 10.60 0.42
C GLN A 44 25.56 11.83 -0.48
N TYR A 45 25.64 13.00 0.17
CA TYR A 45 25.93 14.26 -0.49
C TYR A 45 27.40 14.59 -0.22
N PRO A 46 28.23 14.72 -1.27
CA PRO A 46 29.66 14.97 -1.10
C PRO A 46 29.87 16.31 -0.38
N LYS A 47 30.83 16.32 0.54
CA LYS A 47 31.23 17.54 1.25
C LYS A 47 31.76 18.54 0.23
N ARG A 48 31.20 19.74 0.22
CA ARG A 48 31.75 20.85 -0.57
C ARG A 48 32.60 21.69 0.37
N GLN A 49 33.90 21.72 0.13
CA GLN A 49 34.78 22.66 0.80
C GLN A 49 34.62 24.01 0.11
N GLN A 50 34.13 25.01 0.84
CA GLN A 50 34.06 26.38 0.37
C GLN A 50 34.88 27.24 1.35
N GLY A 51 36.05 27.69 0.90
CA GLY A 51 37.05 28.35 1.77
C GLY A 51 37.67 27.39 2.80
N ASN A 52 37.90 27.89 4.02
CA ASN A 52 38.50 27.13 5.13
C ASN A 52 37.50 26.32 5.97
N LYS A 53 36.21 26.27 5.56
CA LYS A 53 35.16 25.56 6.28
C LYS A 53 34.59 24.45 5.41
N MET A 54 34.54 23.24 5.97
CA MET A 54 33.95 22.08 5.33
C MET A 54 32.43 22.12 5.58
N TYR A 55 31.64 22.35 4.54
CA TYR A 55 30.18 22.31 4.61
C TYR A 55 29.65 21.02 3.96
N GLY A 56 28.73 20.36 4.64
CA GLY A 56 28.05 19.17 4.14
C GLY A 56 28.70 17.84 4.52
N GLY A 57 28.14 16.76 3.96
CA GLY A 57 28.47 15.38 4.28
C GLY A 57 27.49 14.68 5.22
N GLU A 58 26.28 15.22 5.35
CA GLU A 58 25.20 14.46 5.98
C GLU A 58 24.79 13.31 5.06
N SER A 59 24.80 12.10 5.63
CA SER A 59 24.16 10.95 5.04
C SER A 59 22.65 11.13 5.16
N SER A 60 21.97 11.14 4.02
CA SER A 60 20.52 11.04 3.98
C SER A 60 20.11 9.60 3.64
N HIS A 61 18.83 9.31 3.76
CA HIS A 61 18.25 8.09 3.26
C HIS A 61 17.07 8.42 2.36
N LEU A 62 16.98 7.74 1.22
CA LEU A 62 15.80 7.70 0.39
C LEU A 62 14.92 6.54 0.91
N PRO A 63 13.77 6.83 1.55
CA PRO A 63 12.89 5.78 2.03
C PRO A 63 12.09 5.19 0.86
N LEU A 64 12.24 3.89 0.61
CA LEU A 64 11.41 3.14 -0.32
C LEU A 64 10.42 2.29 0.49
N LYS A 65 9.14 2.60 0.43
CA LYS A 65 8.09 1.79 1.08
C LYS A 65 8.03 0.40 0.43
N ILE A 66 7.69 -0.64 1.21
CA ILE A 66 7.46 -1.99 0.66
C ILE A 66 6.29 -1.97 -0.34
N ASN A 67 5.23 -1.25 0.00
CA ASN A 67 4.08 -1.00 -0.85
C ASN A 67 4.06 0.47 -1.27
N THR A 68 4.65 0.79 -2.43
CA THR A 68 4.56 2.13 -3.03
C THR A 68 3.18 2.39 -3.63
N SER A 69 2.43 1.33 -3.94
CA SER A 69 1.12 1.42 -4.59
C SER A 69 -0.05 1.63 -3.61
N GLY A 70 0.19 1.44 -2.30
CA GLY A 70 -0.85 1.52 -1.29
C GLY A 70 -2.01 0.56 -1.57
N VAL A 71 -3.24 1.05 -1.38
CA VAL A 71 -4.49 0.28 -1.55
C VAL A 71 -4.99 0.26 -3.00
N ILE A 72 -4.44 1.12 -3.86
CA ILE A 72 -5.02 1.40 -5.17
C ILE A 72 -5.15 0.13 -6.04
N PRO A 73 -4.14 -0.77 -6.11
CA PRO A 73 -4.27 -2.03 -6.84
C PRO A 73 -5.43 -2.91 -6.38
N LEU A 74 -5.69 -2.94 -5.07
CA LEU A 74 -6.79 -3.72 -4.48
C LEU A 74 -8.14 -3.15 -4.92
N ILE A 75 -8.27 -1.83 -4.92
CA ILE A 75 -9.51 -1.15 -5.34
C ILE A 75 -9.79 -1.43 -6.81
N PHE A 76 -8.78 -1.29 -7.69
CA PHE A 76 -8.93 -1.59 -9.11
C PHE A 76 -9.28 -3.07 -9.38
N ALA A 77 -8.63 -4.00 -8.68
CA ALA A 77 -8.99 -5.42 -8.81
C ALA A 77 -10.45 -5.68 -8.38
N SER A 78 -10.89 -5.05 -7.30
CA SER A 78 -12.26 -5.20 -6.80
C SER A 78 -13.32 -4.58 -7.73
N SER A 79 -13.06 -3.39 -8.29
CA SER A 79 -13.99 -2.73 -9.21
C SER A 79 -14.08 -3.44 -10.56
N LEU A 80 -12.94 -3.95 -11.06
CA LEU A 80 -12.90 -4.72 -12.30
C LEU A 80 -13.68 -6.03 -12.20
N LEU A 81 -13.63 -6.71 -11.05
CA LEU A 81 -14.42 -7.92 -10.82
C LEU A 81 -15.91 -7.65 -10.58
N LEU A 82 -16.24 -6.54 -9.93
CA LEU A 82 -17.64 -6.18 -9.65
C LEU A 82 -18.40 -5.80 -10.93
N MET A 83 -17.74 -5.17 -11.92
CA MET A 83 -18.41 -4.67 -13.13
C MET A 83 -19.08 -5.78 -13.97
N PRO A 84 -18.43 -6.91 -14.30
CA PRO A 84 -19.10 -8.01 -14.99
C PRO A 84 -20.24 -8.61 -14.17
N ILE A 85 -20.06 -8.76 -12.86
CA ILE A 85 -21.06 -9.36 -11.97
C ILE A 85 -22.33 -8.49 -11.92
N THR A 86 -22.18 -7.16 -11.83
CA THR A 86 -23.34 -6.25 -11.83
C THR A 86 -24.06 -6.28 -13.18
N VAL A 87 -23.34 -6.26 -14.31
CA VAL A 87 -23.94 -6.35 -15.65
C VAL A 87 -24.75 -7.64 -15.81
N ILE A 88 -24.24 -8.78 -15.34
CA ILE A 88 -24.95 -10.06 -15.44
C ILE A 88 -26.14 -10.12 -14.45
N GLN A 89 -26.04 -9.47 -13.28
CA GLN A 89 -27.19 -9.32 -12.38
C GLN A 89 -28.29 -8.46 -12.99
N PHE A 90 -27.94 -7.39 -13.71
CA PHE A 90 -28.91 -6.53 -14.41
C PHE A 90 -29.62 -7.24 -15.57
N SER A 91 -29.00 -8.23 -16.20
CA SER A 91 -29.65 -9.05 -17.24
C SER A 91 -30.55 -10.17 -16.68
N ALA A 92 -30.82 -10.18 -15.37
CA ALA A 92 -31.74 -11.10 -14.67
C ALA A 92 -31.53 -12.59 -14.99
N GLY A 93 -30.31 -13.00 -15.37
CA GLY A 93 -30.01 -14.37 -15.78
C GLY A 93 -30.62 -14.79 -17.12
N GLN A 94 -31.15 -13.86 -17.92
CA GLN A 94 -31.69 -14.12 -19.28
C GLN A 94 -30.59 -14.14 -20.37
N GLY A 95 -29.32 -14.15 -19.97
CA GLY A 95 -28.19 -14.26 -20.89
C GLY A 95 -27.86 -15.72 -21.27
N PRO A 96 -27.07 -15.96 -22.33
CA PRO A 96 -26.61 -17.30 -22.70
C PRO A 96 -25.98 -18.07 -21.52
N ASP A 97 -26.11 -19.40 -21.50
CA ASP A 97 -25.62 -20.31 -20.43
C ASP A 97 -24.13 -20.13 -20.06
N PHE A 98 -23.35 -19.55 -20.96
CA PHE A 98 -21.96 -19.16 -20.69
C PHE A 98 -21.85 -18.06 -19.63
N LEU A 99 -22.78 -17.11 -19.59
CA LEU A 99 -22.79 -16.01 -18.62
C LEU A 99 -23.17 -16.50 -17.21
N THR A 100 -24.07 -17.46 -17.10
CA THR A 100 -24.44 -18.10 -15.82
C THR A 100 -23.33 -19.02 -15.31
N THR A 101 -22.58 -19.65 -16.22
CA THR A 101 -21.36 -20.41 -15.88
C THR A 101 -20.29 -19.46 -15.33
N ILE A 102 -20.05 -18.32 -15.98
CA ILE A 102 -19.09 -17.31 -15.51
C ILE A 102 -19.47 -16.74 -14.14
N THR A 103 -20.74 -16.39 -13.90
CA THR A 103 -21.14 -15.87 -12.58
C THR A 103 -21.02 -16.90 -11.48
N THR A 104 -21.24 -18.17 -11.80
CA THR A 104 -21.01 -19.26 -10.86
C THR A 104 -19.52 -19.31 -10.52
N PHE A 105 -18.62 -19.39 -11.50
CA PHE A 105 -17.16 -19.42 -11.27
C PHE A 105 -16.57 -18.15 -10.62
N LEU A 106 -17.17 -16.99 -10.86
CA LEU A 106 -16.80 -15.69 -10.26
C LEU A 106 -17.58 -15.38 -8.98
N GLY A 107 -18.39 -16.31 -8.47
CA GLY A 107 -19.09 -16.17 -7.20
C GLY A 107 -18.10 -16.02 -6.04
N ARG A 108 -18.40 -15.11 -5.10
CA ARG A 108 -17.60 -14.93 -3.89
C ARG A 108 -17.45 -16.25 -3.13
N GLY A 109 -16.24 -16.54 -2.68
CA GLY A 109 -15.90 -17.78 -1.97
C GLY A 109 -15.52 -18.95 -2.87
N GLN A 110 -15.64 -18.86 -4.19
CA GLN A 110 -15.12 -19.89 -5.08
C GLN A 110 -13.61 -19.76 -5.30
N PRO A 111 -12.87 -20.89 -5.46
CA PRO A 111 -11.44 -20.85 -5.72
C PRO A 111 -11.08 -20.12 -7.02
N GLY A 112 -11.97 -20.16 -8.02
CA GLY A 112 -11.80 -19.40 -9.27
C GLY A 112 -11.79 -17.88 -9.04
N TYR A 113 -12.74 -17.37 -8.26
CA TYR A 113 -12.77 -15.97 -7.85
C TYR A 113 -11.50 -15.56 -7.10
N LEU A 114 -11.05 -16.36 -6.13
CA LEU A 114 -9.84 -16.06 -5.34
C LEU A 114 -8.57 -16.00 -6.20
N LEU A 115 -8.42 -16.93 -7.15
CA LEU A 115 -7.26 -16.95 -8.06
C LEU A 115 -7.25 -15.75 -8.99
N ILE A 116 -8.37 -15.43 -9.63
CA ILE A 116 -8.48 -14.27 -10.52
C ILE A 116 -8.28 -12.97 -9.74
N PHE A 117 -8.87 -12.87 -8.55
CA PHE A 117 -8.72 -11.70 -7.68
C PHE A 117 -7.26 -11.50 -7.24
N GLY A 118 -6.60 -12.57 -6.78
CA GLY A 118 -5.18 -12.52 -6.42
C GLY A 118 -4.29 -12.15 -7.61
N ALA A 119 -4.54 -12.72 -8.79
CA ALA A 119 -3.80 -12.41 -10.01
C ALA A 119 -3.97 -10.94 -10.42
N LEU A 120 -5.19 -10.40 -10.36
CA LEU A 120 -5.47 -9.00 -10.65
C LEU A 120 -4.79 -8.06 -9.65
N ILE A 121 -4.83 -8.37 -8.35
CA ILE A 121 -4.12 -7.58 -7.33
C ILE A 121 -2.63 -7.55 -7.63
N ALA A 122 -2.02 -8.70 -7.89
CA ALA A 122 -0.60 -8.78 -8.22
C ALA A 122 -0.28 -7.98 -9.49
N PHE A 123 -1.05 -8.16 -10.56
CA PHE A 123 -0.90 -7.41 -11.81
C PHE A 123 -0.96 -5.91 -11.59
N PHE A 124 -2.01 -5.41 -10.92
CA PHE A 124 -2.15 -3.98 -10.66
C PHE A 124 -1.10 -3.44 -9.70
N ALA A 125 -0.57 -4.24 -8.78
CA ALA A 125 0.51 -3.83 -7.89
C ALA A 125 1.81 -3.56 -8.67
N PHE A 126 2.15 -4.42 -9.64
CA PHE A 126 3.29 -4.18 -10.54
C PHE A 126 3.04 -3.00 -11.47
N PHE A 127 1.87 -2.98 -12.11
CA PHE A 127 1.49 -1.95 -13.07
C PHE A 127 1.51 -0.55 -12.44
N TYR A 128 0.85 -0.37 -11.29
CA TYR A 128 0.80 0.92 -10.62
C TYR A 128 2.17 1.37 -10.11
N THR A 129 2.96 0.44 -9.54
CA THR A 129 4.32 0.78 -9.08
C THR A 129 5.19 1.30 -10.22
N ALA A 130 5.13 0.66 -11.39
CA ALA A 130 5.92 1.05 -12.56
C ALA A 130 5.48 2.39 -13.17
N VAL A 131 4.18 2.71 -13.10
CA VAL A 131 3.65 3.99 -13.62
C VAL A 131 3.98 5.15 -12.69
N VAL A 132 3.90 4.96 -11.38
CA VAL A 132 4.09 6.05 -10.40
C VAL A 132 5.54 6.29 -10.06
N PHE A 133 6.34 5.24 -9.93
CA PHE A 133 7.74 5.37 -9.56
C PHE A 133 8.62 5.22 -10.78
N ASN A 134 9.17 6.33 -11.29
CA ASN A 134 10.16 6.32 -12.36
C ASN A 134 11.60 6.30 -11.78
N PRO A 135 12.34 5.17 -11.89
CA PRO A 135 13.70 5.06 -11.35
C PRO A 135 14.70 5.96 -12.07
N GLU A 136 14.52 6.19 -13.38
CA GLU A 136 15.40 7.03 -14.18
C GLU A 136 15.30 8.48 -13.76
N GLU A 137 14.08 8.99 -13.62
CA GLU A 137 13.84 10.37 -13.17
C GLU A 137 14.35 10.58 -11.73
N THR A 138 14.13 9.60 -10.85
CA THR A 138 14.61 9.65 -9.46
C THR A 138 16.14 9.67 -9.40
N ALA A 139 16.82 8.86 -10.22
CA ALA A 139 18.26 8.84 -10.32
C ALA A 139 18.83 10.15 -10.88
N ASP A 140 18.19 10.74 -11.90
CA ASP A 140 18.58 12.03 -12.45
C ASP A 140 18.36 13.17 -11.46
N ASN A 141 17.26 13.17 -10.71
CA ASN A 141 17.02 14.12 -9.63
C ASN A 141 18.06 13.96 -8.52
N LEU A 142 18.46 12.73 -8.18
CA LEU A 142 19.54 12.48 -7.22
C LEU A 142 20.86 13.10 -7.69
N LYS A 143 21.21 12.87 -8.95
CA LYS A 143 22.41 13.42 -9.60
C LYS A 143 22.38 14.94 -9.67
N LYS A 144 21.26 15.56 -10.06
CA LYS A 144 21.07 17.02 -10.13
C LYS A 144 21.21 17.66 -8.74
N ASN A 145 20.71 17.01 -7.71
CA ASN A 145 20.86 17.44 -6.31
C ASN A 145 22.24 17.14 -5.72
N GLY A 146 23.18 16.60 -6.50
CA GLY A 146 24.53 16.25 -6.07
C GLY A 146 24.60 15.04 -5.14
N GLY A 147 23.51 14.30 -4.96
CA GLY A 147 23.50 13.07 -4.18
C GLY A 147 23.96 11.86 -5.01
N PHE A 148 24.56 10.87 -4.35
CA PHE A 148 24.85 9.58 -4.96
C PHE A 148 24.69 8.44 -3.96
N ILE A 149 24.44 7.24 -4.49
CA ILE A 149 24.41 6.01 -3.70
C ILE A 149 25.85 5.49 -3.59
N PRO A 150 26.42 5.31 -2.38
CA PRO A 150 27.77 4.79 -2.22
C PRO A 150 27.97 3.46 -2.94
N GLY A 151 29.04 3.35 -3.74
CA GLY A 151 29.37 2.15 -4.51
C GLY A 151 28.72 2.06 -5.90
N ILE A 152 27.87 3.02 -6.29
CA ILE A 152 27.17 3.01 -7.58
C ILE A 152 27.41 4.33 -8.31
N ARG A 153 27.81 4.25 -9.59
CA ARG A 153 28.07 5.45 -10.41
C ARG A 153 26.75 6.19 -10.70
N PRO A 154 26.67 7.53 -10.49
CA PRO A 154 25.44 8.29 -10.73
C PRO A 154 24.96 8.24 -12.18
N GLY A 155 23.63 8.17 -12.36
CA GLY A 155 22.96 8.09 -13.67
C GLY A 155 22.32 6.73 -13.87
N LYS A 156 22.54 6.11 -15.05
CA LYS A 156 21.88 4.85 -15.43
C LYS A 156 22.08 3.70 -14.42
N ASN A 157 23.30 3.53 -13.89
CA ASN A 157 23.55 2.48 -12.89
C ASN A 157 22.78 2.71 -11.58
N THR A 158 22.50 3.97 -11.21
CA THR A 158 21.63 4.29 -10.07
C THR A 158 20.18 3.94 -10.38
N ALA A 159 19.70 4.24 -11.59
CA ALA A 159 18.36 3.87 -12.04
C ALA A 159 18.16 2.35 -12.03
N ASP A 160 19.08 1.59 -12.64
CA ASP A 160 19.04 0.13 -12.67
C ASP A 160 19.04 -0.49 -11.26
N HIS A 161 19.80 0.12 -10.34
CA HIS A 161 19.81 -0.32 -8.94
C HIS A 161 18.50 -0.03 -8.22
N LEU A 162 17.93 1.16 -8.41
CA LEU A 162 16.63 1.52 -7.83
C LEU A 162 15.53 0.61 -8.39
N ASP A 163 15.52 0.36 -9.70
CA ASP A 163 14.59 -0.56 -10.35
C ASP A 163 14.67 -1.96 -9.76
N TYR A 164 15.88 -2.54 -9.68
CA TYR A 164 16.10 -3.85 -9.06
C TYR A 164 15.58 -3.94 -7.61
N ILE A 165 15.78 -2.86 -6.83
CA ILE A 165 15.26 -2.78 -5.47
C ILE A 165 13.72 -2.76 -5.48
N LEU A 166 13.13 -1.91 -6.32
CA LEU A 166 11.68 -1.74 -6.41
C LEU A 166 11.00 -3.02 -6.86
N THR A 167 11.48 -3.68 -7.91
CA THR A 167 10.89 -4.94 -8.38
C THR A 167 10.81 -5.98 -7.25
N ARG A 168 11.88 -6.14 -6.46
CA ARG A 168 11.91 -7.07 -5.33
C ARG A 168 10.98 -6.67 -4.19
N LEU A 169 10.91 -5.37 -3.89
CA LEU A 169 9.97 -4.86 -2.88
C LEU A 169 8.52 -5.08 -3.34
N THR A 170 8.21 -4.82 -4.61
CA THR A 170 6.89 -5.01 -5.19
C THR A 170 6.48 -6.47 -5.23
N VAL A 171 7.40 -7.41 -5.50
CA VAL A 171 7.11 -8.86 -5.39
C VAL A 171 6.64 -9.21 -3.98
N VAL A 172 7.37 -8.76 -2.95
CA VAL A 172 7.01 -9.02 -1.55
C VAL A 172 5.70 -8.32 -1.17
N GLY A 173 5.53 -7.07 -1.60
CA GLY A 173 4.32 -6.28 -1.38
C GLY A 173 3.09 -6.90 -2.03
N ALA A 174 3.20 -7.37 -3.28
CA ALA A 174 2.12 -8.02 -4.00
C ALA A 174 1.69 -9.35 -3.34
N ILE A 175 2.65 -10.18 -2.93
CA ILE A 175 2.36 -11.43 -2.20
C ILE A 175 1.61 -11.13 -0.90
N TYR A 176 2.08 -10.13 -0.15
CA TYR A 176 1.43 -9.69 1.08
C TYR A 176 0.00 -9.16 0.83
N LEU A 177 -0.19 -8.28 -0.16
CA LEU A 177 -1.51 -7.72 -0.49
C LEU A 177 -2.50 -8.83 -0.89
N VAL A 178 -2.05 -9.78 -1.70
CA VAL A 178 -2.86 -10.94 -2.09
C VAL A 178 -3.20 -11.81 -0.88
N ALA A 179 -2.22 -12.11 -0.03
CA ALA A 179 -2.43 -12.94 1.15
C ALA A 179 -3.44 -12.30 2.12
N VAL A 180 -3.31 -11.01 2.41
CA VAL A 180 -4.22 -10.28 3.30
C VAL A 180 -5.61 -10.13 2.68
N ALA A 181 -5.72 -9.95 1.36
CA ALA A 181 -7.01 -9.85 0.70
C ALA A 181 -7.77 -11.20 0.65
N ILE A 182 -7.04 -12.31 0.45
CA ILE A 182 -7.64 -13.66 0.31
C ILE A 182 -7.95 -14.29 1.68
N LEU A 183 -7.13 -14.06 2.70
CA LEU A 183 -7.24 -14.75 4.00
C LEU A 183 -8.63 -14.59 4.63
N PRO A 184 -9.23 -13.38 4.71
CA PRO A 184 -10.58 -13.21 5.26
C PRO A 184 -11.67 -13.80 4.37
N GLU A 185 -11.48 -13.78 3.05
CA GLU A 185 -12.44 -14.35 2.09
C GLU A 185 -12.56 -15.88 2.26
N ILE A 186 -11.43 -16.56 2.52
CA ILE A 186 -11.40 -17.99 2.85
C ILE A 186 -12.09 -18.26 4.19
N LEU A 187 -11.86 -17.43 5.20
CA LEU A 187 -12.50 -17.57 6.51
C LEU A 187 -14.02 -17.42 6.41
N ILE A 188 -14.51 -16.43 5.66
CA ILE A 188 -15.95 -16.21 5.46
C ILE A 188 -16.58 -17.38 4.70
N SER A 189 -15.91 -17.89 3.67
CA SER A 189 -16.39 -19.04 2.88
C SER A 189 -16.50 -20.35 3.69
N LYS A 190 -15.58 -20.60 4.62
CA LYS A 190 -15.55 -21.85 5.41
C LYS A 190 -16.32 -21.78 6.72
N LEU A 191 -16.36 -20.63 7.38
CA LEU A 191 -16.99 -20.48 8.71
C LEU A 191 -18.41 -19.89 8.63
N SER A 192 -18.89 -19.45 7.46
CA SER A 192 -20.23 -18.88 7.24
C SER A 192 -20.61 -17.78 8.24
N VAL A 193 -19.63 -17.10 8.82
CA VAL A 193 -19.86 -15.97 9.71
C VAL A 193 -20.03 -14.74 8.81
N PRO A 194 -21.15 -14.01 8.90
CA PRO A 194 -21.36 -12.77 8.16
C PRO A 194 -20.46 -11.69 8.74
N PHE A 195 -19.18 -11.75 8.39
CA PHE A 195 -18.20 -10.77 8.79
C PHE A 195 -18.39 -9.54 7.90
N PHE A 196 -19.20 -8.59 8.38
CA PHE A 196 -19.48 -7.32 7.69
C PHE A 196 -18.20 -6.50 7.41
N PHE A 197 -17.13 -6.77 8.15
CA PHE A 197 -15.77 -6.31 7.87
C PHE A 197 -15.05 -7.29 6.94
N GLY A 198 -15.49 -7.40 5.68
CA GLY A 198 -14.75 -8.16 4.66
C GLY A 198 -13.27 -7.76 4.63
N GLY A 199 -12.39 -8.73 4.36
CA GLY A 199 -10.93 -8.49 4.38
C GLY A 199 -10.48 -7.31 3.54
N THR A 200 -11.16 -7.13 2.41
CA THR A 200 -10.96 -6.02 1.48
C THR A 200 -11.37 -4.68 2.07
N SER A 201 -12.53 -4.58 2.73
CA SER A 201 -12.98 -3.31 3.34
C SER A 201 -12.12 -2.92 4.54
N LEU A 202 -11.67 -3.89 5.33
CA LEU A 202 -10.77 -3.65 6.45
C LEU A 202 -9.40 -3.13 5.97
N LEU A 203 -8.83 -3.74 4.93
CA LEU A 203 -7.56 -3.28 4.34
C LEU A 203 -7.70 -1.85 3.80
N ILE A 204 -8.79 -1.57 3.07
CA ILE A 204 -9.06 -0.21 2.55
C ILE A 204 -9.14 0.81 3.69
N VAL A 205 -9.89 0.54 4.76
CA VAL A 205 -10.05 1.49 5.87
C VAL A 205 -8.72 1.77 6.55
N VAL A 206 -7.93 0.73 6.86
CA VAL A 206 -6.65 0.90 7.58
C VAL A 206 -5.67 1.70 6.73
N SER A 207 -5.45 1.28 5.48
CA SER A 207 -4.42 1.89 4.65
C SER A 207 -4.79 3.29 4.16
N VAL A 208 -6.05 3.57 3.82
CA VAL A 208 -6.50 4.95 3.49
C VAL A 208 -6.39 5.87 4.71
N THR A 209 -6.68 5.36 5.91
CA THR A 209 -6.49 6.13 7.14
C THR A 209 -5.01 6.45 7.36
N LEU A 210 -4.10 5.49 7.15
CA LEU A 210 -2.66 5.71 7.24
C LEU A 210 -2.16 6.74 6.21
N ASP A 211 -2.64 6.66 4.97
CA ASP A 211 -2.28 7.60 3.92
C ASP A 211 -2.78 9.02 4.23
N THR A 212 -4.02 9.14 4.73
CA THR A 212 -4.60 10.42 5.15
C THR A 212 -3.78 11.03 6.29
N VAL A 213 -3.42 10.24 7.31
CA VAL A 213 -2.59 10.71 8.42
C VAL A 213 -1.20 11.15 7.93
N ALA A 214 -0.57 10.37 7.04
CA ALA A 214 0.73 10.71 6.48
C ALA A 214 0.70 12.00 5.65
N GLN A 215 -0.37 12.22 4.88
CA GLN A 215 -0.57 13.42 4.07
C GLN A 215 -0.84 14.66 4.94
N VAL A 216 -1.60 14.52 6.03
CA VAL A 216 -1.79 15.60 7.00
C VAL A 216 -0.47 15.96 7.68
N GLN A 217 0.31 14.96 8.10
CA GLN A 217 1.62 15.18 8.72
C GLN A 217 2.60 15.88 7.78
N SER A 218 2.66 15.49 6.51
CA SER A 218 3.56 16.13 5.54
C SER A 218 3.19 17.60 5.29
N HIS A 219 1.89 17.91 5.23
CA HIS A 219 1.41 19.28 5.06
C HIS A 219 1.67 20.17 6.28
N LEU A 220 1.50 19.63 7.49
CA LEU A 220 1.82 20.32 8.75
C LEU A 220 3.32 20.60 8.89
N LEU A 221 4.18 19.64 8.53
CA LEU A 221 5.63 19.84 8.54
C LEU A 221 6.03 20.96 7.57
N ALA A 222 5.48 20.99 6.36
CA ALA A 222 5.75 22.05 5.38
C ALA A 222 5.42 23.46 5.94
N HIS A 223 4.28 23.61 6.62
CA HIS A 223 3.90 24.88 7.25
C HIS A 223 4.81 25.30 8.41
N GLN A 224 5.31 24.34 9.20
CA GLN A 224 6.26 24.63 10.30
C GLN A 224 7.63 25.11 9.78
N TYR A 225 8.06 24.64 8.61
CA TYR A 225 9.28 25.13 7.96
C TYR A 225 9.19 26.60 7.50
N GLU A 226 8.04 27.04 6.95
CA GLU A 226 7.84 28.44 6.56
C GLU A 226 7.93 29.39 7.77
N GLY A 227 7.38 28.99 8.92
CA GLY A 227 7.42 29.76 10.16
C GLY A 227 8.84 29.98 10.69
N LEU A 228 9.70 28.96 10.61
CA LEU A 228 11.10 29.03 11.03
C LEU A 228 11.95 29.89 10.07
N ILE A 229 11.73 29.78 8.76
CA ILE A 229 12.44 30.57 7.76
C ILE A 229 12.08 32.07 7.87
N LYS A 230 10.80 32.40 8.07
CA LYS A 230 10.34 33.79 8.26
C LYS A 230 10.92 34.43 9.53
N LYS A 231 11.04 33.66 10.62
CA LYS A 231 11.64 34.12 11.89
C LYS A 231 13.15 34.38 11.77
N SER A 232 13.85 33.62 10.91
CA SER A 232 15.29 33.85 10.64
C SER A 232 15.56 35.13 9.84
N ARG A 233 14.72 35.47 8.85
CA ARG A 233 14.88 36.69 8.03
C ARG A 233 14.64 37.99 8.81
N LEU A 234 13.84 37.97 9.87
CA LEU A 234 13.57 39.15 10.71
C LEU A 234 14.76 39.56 11.59
N ARG A 235 15.74 38.68 11.82
CA ARG A 235 16.91 38.96 12.68
C ARG A 235 18.12 39.56 11.93
N GLY A 236 18.04 39.70 10.60
CA GLY A 236 19.14 40.18 9.75
C GLY A 236 19.08 41.66 9.33
N ARG A 237 18.10 42.46 9.80
CA ARG A 237 17.93 43.87 9.39
C ARG A 237 18.11 44.90 10.52
N ARG A 238 18.85 44.54 11.57
CA ARG A 238 19.36 45.48 12.58
C ARG A 238 20.84 45.18 12.80
N GLY A 239 21.68 45.98 12.16
CA GLY A 239 23.13 45.88 12.10
C GLY A 239 23.59 46.68 10.90
#